data_AF-A0A427A906-F1
#
_entry.id   AF-A0A427A906-F1
#
_cell.length_a   1.000
_cell.length_b   1.000
_cell.length_c   1.000
_cell.angle_alpha   90.00
_cell.angle_beta   90.00
_cell.angle_gamma   90.00
#
_symmetry.space_group_name_H-M   'P 1'
#
loop_
_entity.id
_entity.type
_entity.pdbx_description
1 polymer ?
#
loop_
_entity_poly.entity_id
_entity_poly.type
_entity_poly.pdbx_seq_one_letter_code
_entity_poly.pdbx_strand_id
1 'polypeptide(L)'
;MLVRNACAGPGSRMLDGYGTNPNLIHVIQLDYAESKITWEVLYPEWIDEEEESEVPSCPDLPEPKFSKGLHFDLIAAKLPCSSGSGSRSRDVARLHLQLAAAKVAAGSPAGRHPVHVLFVTDCFPIPNLFTCKNLVMRRGKNWLYKPDLHLLKAKKLQLPIGSCQLALPLEAKGQHDSHFLFFN
;
A
#
# COMPACT_ATOMS: atom_id res chain seq x y z
N MET A 1 -18.15 -12.60 11.27
CA MET A 1 -17.95 -11.72 10.09
C MET A 1 -17.10 -12.46 9.06
N LEU A 2 -17.71 -12.93 7.96
CA LEU A 2 -17.01 -13.64 6.88
C LEU A 2 -16.50 -12.62 5.86
N VAL A 3 -15.22 -12.25 5.92
CA VAL A 3 -14.57 -11.53 4.82
C VAL A 3 -14.35 -12.53 3.69
N ARG A 4 -15.30 -12.63 2.76
CA ARG A 4 -15.15 -13.43 1.54
C ARG A 4 -14.16 -12.73 0.58
N ASN A 5 -12.87 -12.78 0.87
CA ASN A 5 -11.82 -12.40 -0.08
C ASN A 5 -11.48 -13.56 -1.03
N ALA A 6 -12.49 -14.11 -1.69
CA ALA A 6 -12.24 -14.95 -2.85
C ALA A 6 -12.39 -14.03 -4.06
N CYS A 7 -11.28 -13.45 -4.54
CA CYS A 7 -11.25 -12.97 -5.91
C CYS A 7 -11.48 -14.21 -6.79
N ALA A 8 -12.73 -14.50 -7.14
CA ALA A 8 -13.04 -15.47 -8.18
C ALA A 8 -12.52 -14.85 -9.48
N GLY A 9 -11.34 -15.28 -9.90
CA GLY A 9 -10.76 -14.79 -11.14
C GLY A 9 -11.73 -15.09 -12.27
N PRO A 10 -12.09 -14.11 -13.12
CA PRO A 10 -12.75 -14.45 -14.37
C PRO A 10 -11.80 -15.37 -15.15
N GLY A 11 -12.36 -16.38 -15.84
CA GLY A 11 -11.59 -17.16 -16.81
C GLY A 11 -11.09 -16.23 -17.90
N SER A 12 -9.85 -15.76 -17.79
CA SER A 12 -9.23 -14.89 -18.79
C SER A 12 -8.43 -15.71 -19.79
N ARG A 13 -8.64 -15.35 -21.07
CA ARG A 13 -7.86 -15.81 -22.21
C ARG A 13 -6.37 -15.59 -21.95
N MET A 14 -5.62 -16.58 -22.42
CA MET A 14 -4.18 -16.61 -22.57
C MET A 14 -3.65 -15.24 -23.00
N LEU A 15 -2.77 -14.66 -22.19
CA LEU A 15 -1.94 -13.55 -22.64
C LEU A 15 -1.08 -14.13 -23.75
N ASP A 16 -1.38 -13.78 -25.00
CA ASP A 16 -0.56 -14.13 -26.14
C ASP A 16 0.85 -13.61 -25.88
N GLY A 17 1.79 -14.54 -25.82
CA GLY A 17 3.19 -14.25 -25.59
C GLY A 17 3.75 -13.48 -26.77
N TYR A 18 4.22 -12.25 -26.53
CA TYR A 18 5.06 -11.53 -27.48
C TYR A 18 6.19 -10.81 -26.76
N GLY A 19 7.40 -11.29 -27.08
CA GLY A 19 8.69 -10.58 -27.12
C GLY A 19 8.96 -9.50 -26.08
N THR A 20 9.37 -9.89 -24.87
CA THR A 20 10.14 -8.99 -24.02
C THR A 20 11.61 -9.04 -24.46
N ASN A 21 12.20 -7.87 -24.72
CA ASN A 21 13.65 -7.72 -24.85
C ASN A 21 14.27 -8.03 -23.46
N PRO A 22 15.04 -9.12 -23.28
CA PRO A 22 15.23 -9.75 -21.97
C PRO A 22 16.13 -9.04 -20.95
N ASN A 23 16.67 -7.85 -21.22
CA ASN A 23 17.89 -7.43 -20.51
C ASN A 23 17.83 -6.09 -19.77
N LEU A 24 16.72 -5.74 -19.10
CA LEU A 24 16.78 -4.68 -18.10
C LEU A 24 15.95 -5.01 -16.86
N ILE A 25 16.56 -5.79 -15.96
CA ILE A 25 16.05 -6.04 -14.61
C ILE A 25 16.64 -4.99 -13.69
N HIS A 26 15.78 -4.20 -13.04
CA HIS A 26 16.19 -3.27 -11.99
C HIS A 26 15.87 -3.85 -10.62
N VAL A 27 16.90 -3.98 -9.78
CA VAL A 27 16.72 -4.33 -8.38
C VAL A 27 16.42 -3.06 -7.59
N ILE A 28 15.23 -3.01 -7.00
CA ILE A 28 14.79 -1.88 -6.17
C ILE A 28 15.23 -2.15 -4.74
N GLN A 29 16.03 -1.25 -4.19
CA GLN A 29 16.48 -1.33 -2.80
C GLN A 29 15.36 -0.83 -1.88
N LEU A 30 15.03 -1.61 -0.86
CA LEU A 30 14.05 -1.26 0.16
C LEU A 30 14.59 -1.70 1.51
N ASP A 31 14.77 -0.74 2.41
CA ASP A 31 15.18 -1.01 3.78
C ASP A 31 14.00 -1.64 4.55
N TYR A 32 14.28 -2.54 5.50
CA TYR A 32 13.23 -3.13 6.32
C TYR A 32 12.60 -2.09 7.25
N ALA A 33 11.30 -2.21 7.51
CA ALA A 33 10.67 -1.51 8.62
C ALA A 33 11.43 -1.80 9.92
N GLU A 34 11.61 -0.78 10.76
CA GLU A 34 12.23 -0.96 12.07
C GLU A 34 11.44 -1.99 12.89
N SER A 35 12.12 -2.83 13.66
CA SER A 35 11.49 -3.91 14.44
C SER A 35 10.48 -3.42 15.48
N LYS A 36 10.58 -2.16 15.89
CA LYS A 36 9.63 -1.48 16.78
C LYS A 36 8.29 -1.13 16.11
N ILE A 37 8.24 -1.11 14.77
CA ILE A 37 7.02 -0.82 14.02
C ILE A 37 6.20 -2.11 13.93
N THR A 38 5.28 -2.28 14.87
CA THR A 38 4.32 -3.40 14.86
C THR A 38 2.99 -2.99 14.24
N TRP A 39 2.10 -3.96 14.04
CA TRP A 39 0.77 -3.66 13.53
C TRP A 39 -0.03 -2.79 14.51
N GLU A 40 0.11 -3.04 15.81
CA GLU A 40 -0.57 -2.33 16.89
C GLU A 40 -0.05 -0.90 17.04
N VAL A 41 1.21 -0.63 16.69
CA VAL A 41 1.75 0.73 16.63
C VAL A 41 1.17 1.50 15.44
N LEU A 42 1.07 0.87 14.27
CA LEU A 42 0.47 1.52 13.09
C LEU A 42 -1.05 1.69 13.24
N TYR A 43 -1.74 0.65 13.68
CA TYR A 43 -3.20 0.58 13.76
C TYR A 43 -3.63 0.11 15.15
N PRO A 44 -3.50 0.98 16.18
CA PRO A 44 -3.97 0.67 17.53
C PRO A 44 -5.49 0.55 17.56
N GLU A 45 -6.02 -0.03 18.64
CA GLU A 45 -7.47 -0.13 18.83
C GLU A 45 -8.14 1.24 19.02
N TRP A 46 -7.42 2.19 19.61
CA TRP A 46 -7.86 3.56 19.88
C TRP A 46 -6.73 4.54 19.61
N ILE A 47 -7.10 5.76 19.20
CA ILE A 47 -6.22 6.92 19.11
C ILE A 47 -6.90 8.09 19.84
N ASP A 48 -6.10 8.99 20.40
CA ASP A 48 -6.59 10.29 20.87
C ASP A 48 -6.76 11.21 19.66
N GLU A 49 -7.95 11.19 19.06
CA GLU A 49 -8.24 11.95 17.83
C GLU A 49 -8.11 13.47 18.02
N GLU A 50 -8.26 13.97 19.25
CA GLU A 50 -8.18 15.39 19.58
C GLU A 50 -6.82 15.80 20.18
N GLU A 51 -5.89 14.84 20.31
CA GLU A 51 -4.59 15.00 20.96
C GLU A 51 -4.68 15.65 22.36
N GLU A 52 -5.80 15.50 23.09
CA GLU A 52 -6.05 16.19 24.36
C GLU A 52 -5.08 15.74 25.47
N SER A 53 -4.62 14.49 25.40
CA SER A 53 -3.79 13.86 26.42
C SER A 53 -2.37 13.53 25.93
N GLU A 54 -2.23 13.05 24.70
CA GLU A 54 -0.94 12.61 24.14
C GLU A 54 -0.82 12.97 22.66
N VAL A 55 0.36 13.48 22.27
CA VAL A 55 0.71 13.66 20.85
C VAL A 55 1.25 12.34 20.31
N PRO A 56 0.58 11.68 19.35
CA PRO A 56 1.00 10.37 18.89
C PRO A 56 2.26 10.46 18.01
N SER A 57 3.25 9.61 18.30
CA SER A 57 4.40 9.44 17.39
C SER A 57 4.00 8.57 16.21
N CYS A 58 4.05 9.11 14.99
CA CYS A 58 3.80 8.36 13.77
C CYS A 58 5.11 7.81 13.17
N PRO A 59 5.36 6.49 13.23
CA PRO A 59 6.52 5.93 12.59
C PRO A 59 6.35 5.87 11.08
N ASP A 60 7.39 6.30 10.36
CA ASP A 60 7.43 6.17 8.91
C ASP A 60 7.98 4.80 8.47
N LEU A 61 7.43 4.28 7.39
CA LEU A 61 7.98 3.12 6.70
C LEU A 61 9.04 3.57 5.68
N PRO A 62 10.22 2.91 5.62
CA PRO A 62 11.24 3.26 4.65
C PRO A 62 10.74 3.28 3.20
N GLU A 63 11.17 4.26 2.43
CA GLU A 63 10.77 4.40 1.03
C GLU A 63 11.61 3.51 0.09
N PRO A 64 11.01 2.94 -0.98
CA PRO A 64 11.78 2.24 -1.99
C PRO A 64 12.68 3.21 -2.76
N LYS A 65 13.93 2.83 -2.98
CA LYS A 65 14.93 3.62 -3.70
C LYS A 65 14.95 3.18 -5.17
N PHE A 66 14.46 4.05 -6.05
CA PHE A 66 14.46 3.84 -7.50
C PHE A 66 14.51 5.19 -8.24
N SER A 67 15.04 5.17 -9.47
CA SER A 67 15.06 6.35 -10.33
C SER A 67 13.65 6.67 -10.83
N LYS A 68 13.10 7.81 -10.37
CA LYS A 68 11.83 8.33 -10.89
C LYS A 68 11.97 8.61 -12.40
N GLY A 69 10.93 8.30 -13.17
CA GLY A 69 10.93 8.47 -14.63
C GLY A 69 11.38 7.23 -15.41
N LEU A 70 11.88 6.19 -14.75
CA LEU A 70 12.03 4.88 -15.38
C LEU A 70 10.65 4.21 -15.53
N HIS A 71 10.34 3.73 -16.73
CA HIS A 71 9.13 2.95 -16.99
C HIS A 71 9.35 1.49 -16.63
N PHE A 72 8.36 0.89 -15.97
CA PHE A 72 8.35 -0.53 -15.60
C PHE A 72 7.15 -1.24 -16.23
N ASP A 73 7.38 -2.26 -17.04
CA ASP A 73 6.29 -3.13 -17.53
C ASP A 73 5.76 -4.07 -16.42
N LEU A 74 6.66 -4.55 -15.56
CA LEU A 74 6.37 -5.50 -14.49
C LEU A 74 7.18 -5.17 -13.24
N ILE A 75 6.50 -5.12 -12.11
CA ILE A 75 7.09 -5.01 -10.77
C ILE A 75 6.78 -6.30 -10.02
N ALA A 76 7.80 -7.03 -9.61
CA ALA A 76 7.63 -8.30 -8.89
C ALA A 76 8.09 -8.16 -7.43
N ALA A 77 7.26 -8.60 -6.50
CA ALA A 77 7.62 -8.66 -5.08
C ALA A 77 7.19 -10.00 -4.46
N LYS A 78 8.11 -10.63 -3.74
CA LYS A 78 7.81 -11.81 -2.92
C LYS A 78 7.34 -11.34 -1.56
N LEU A 79 6.10 -11.69 -1.18
CA LEU A 79 5.54 -11.26 0.09
C LEU A 79 5.72 -12.33 1.17
N PRO A 80 6.09 -11.95 2.40
CA PRO A 80 6.15 -12.89 3.51
C PRO A 80 4.75 -13.43 3.80
N CYS A 81 4.73 -14.72 4.14
CA CYS A 81 3.55 -15.44 4.58
C CYS A 81 3.98 -16.42 5.66
N SER A 82 3.76 -16.06 6.93
CA SER A 82 4.05 -16.95 8.05
C SER A 82 2.87 -17.89 8.31
N SER A 83 3.17 -19.12 8.72
CA SER A 83 2.17 -20.14 9.07
C SER A 83 1.69 -20.03 10.52
N GLY A 84 2.13 -19.02 11.28
CA GLY A 84 1.86 -18.86 12.71
C GLY A 84 0.40 -18.54 13.07
N SER A 85 0.12 -18.56 14.38
CA SER A 85 -1.21 -18.37 14.99
C SER A 85 -1.74 -16.93 14.97
N GLY A 86 -0.96 -15.97 14.48
CA GLY A 86 -1.36 -14.57 14.36
C GLY A 86 -2.31 -14.30 13.19
N SER A 87 -2.99 -13.15 13.21
CA SER A 87 -3.84 -12.73 12.09
C SER A 87 -3.00 -12.57 10.83
N ARG A 88 -3.22 -13.44 9.84
CA ARG A 88 -2.52 -13.37 8.55
C ARG A 88 -2.72 -12.03 7.83
N SER A 89 -3.72 -11.22 8.19
CA SER A 89 -3.97 -9.91 7.58
C SER A 89 -3.17 -8.77 8.21
N ARG A 90 -2.63 -8.96 9.41
CA ARG A 90 -1.96 -7.92 10.22
C ARG A 90 -0.44 -8.10 10.19
N ASP A 91 0.15 -7.92 9.01
CA ASP A 91 1.58 -8.17 8.75
C ASP A 91 2.23 -6.90 8.18
N VAL A 92 3.10 -6.26 8.97
CA VAL A 92 3.76 -5.00 8.61
C VAL A 92 4.67 -5.16 7.40
N ALA A 93 5.43 -6.26 7.32
CA ALA A 93 6.33 -6.50 6.20
C ALA A 93 5.54 -6.68 4.89
N ARG A 94 4.39 -7.37 4.94
CA ARG A 94 3.49 -7.51 3.79
C ARG A 94 2.84 -6.18 3.39
N LEU A 95 2.43 -5.36 4.35
CA LEU A 95 1.92 -4.02 4.09
C LEU A 95 2.99 -3.15 3.42
N HIS A 96 4.18 -3.12 4.00
CA HIS A 96 5.31 -2.32 3.56
C HIS A 96 5.75 -2.67 2.13
N LEU A 97 5.93 -3.95 1.82
CA LEU A 97 6.28 -4.39 0.46
C LEU A 97 5.20 -4.06 -0.57
N GLN A 98 3.92 -4.14 -0.22
CA GLN A 98 2.84 -3.75 -1.13
C GLN A 98 2.78 -2.24 -1.34
N LEU A 99 2.98 -1.44 -0.30
CA LEU A 99 3.10 0.02 -0.40
C LEU A 99 4.29 0.40 -1.28
N ALA A 100 5.44 -0.22 -1.07
CA ALA A 100 6.62 -0.01 -1.89
C ALA A 100 6.37 -0.34 -3.36
N ALA A 101 5.79 -1.51 -3.66
CA ALA A 101 5.43 -1.90 -5.02
C ALA A 101 4.44 -0.92 -5.67
N ALA A 102 3.45 -0.41 -4.92
CA ALA A 102 2.53 0.59 -5.41
C ALA A 102 3.20 1.95 -5.66
N LYS A 103 4.13 2.39 -4.79
CA LYS A 103 4.91 3.62 -4.98
C LYS A 103 5.81 3.54 -6.21
N VAL A 104 6.44 2.39 -6.45
CA VAL A 104 7.21 2.13 -7.68
C VAL A 104 6.29 2.17 -8.91
N ALA A 105 5.15 1.46 -8.86
CA ALA A 105 4.19 1.44 -9.97
C ALA A 105 3.66 2.84 -10.29
N ALA A 106 3.34 3.62 -9.27
CA ALA A 106 2.99 5.03 -9.40
C ALA A 106 4.18 5.85 -9.95
N GLY A 107 5.40 5.64 -9.47
CA GLY A 107 6.58 6.36 -9.96
C GLY A 107 6.88 6.15 -11.44
N SER A 108 6.38 5.06 -12.03
CA SER A 108 6.49 4.80 -13.47
C SER A 108 5.70 5.85 -14.27
N PRO A 109 6.32 6.51 -15.28
CA PRO A 109 5.61 7.37 -16.20
C PRO A 109 4.58 6.56 -17.00
N ALA A 110 3.60 7.25 -17.59
CA ALA A 110 2.70 6.63 -18.54
C ALA A 110 3.52 6.18 -19.76
N GLY A 111 3.51 4.88 -20.06
CA GLY A 111 4.16 4.30 -21.23
C GLY A 111 3.15 3.72 -22.21
N ARG A 112 3.66 3.15 -23.31
CA ARG A 112 2.83 2.43 -24.29
C ARG A 112 2.18 1.18 -23.69
N HIS A 113 2.83 0.57 -22.69
CA HIS A 113 2.36 -0.64 -22.03
C HIS A 113 1.90 -0.35 -20.60
N PRO A 114 0.82 -1.01 -20.14
CA PRO A 114 0.38 -0.88 -18.77
C PRO A 114 1.38 -1.54 -17.81
N VAL A 115 1.58 -0.92 -16.66
CA VAL A 115 2.37 -1.47 -15.56
C VAL A 115 1.61 -2.64 -14.94
N HIS A 116 2.30 -3.76 -14.72
CA HIS A 116 1.78 -4.88 -13.96
C HIS A 116 2.51 -5.04 -12.63
N VAL A 117 1.80 -5.55 -11.62
CA VAL A 117 2.38 -5.86 -10.31
C VAL A 117 2.14 -7.33 -10.01
N LEU A 118 3.22 -8.08 -9.79
CA LEU A 118 3.21 -9.50 -9.47
C LEU A 118 3.59 -9.71 -8.00
N PHE A 119 2.68 -10.29 -7.23
CA PHE A 119 3.00 -10.80 -5.90
C PHE A 119 3.17 -12.31 -5.91
N VAL A 120 4.26 -12.78 -5.30
CA VAL A 120 4.51 -14.21 -5.08
C VAL A 120 4.32 -14.51 -3.59
N THR A 121 3.20 -15.14 -3.23
CA THR A 121 2.84 -15.44 -1.84
C THR A 121 1.71 -16.47 -1.72
N ASP A 122 1.76 -17.26 -0.64
CA ASP A 122 0.66 -18.16 -0.23
C ASP A 122 -0.47 -17.44 0.50
N CYS A 123 -0.20 -16.23 1.00
CA CYS A 123 -1.17 -15.43 1.72
C CYS A 123 -1.94 -14.51 0.77
N PHE A 124 -3.14 -14.09 1.18
CA PHE A 124 -3.86 -13.07 0.43
C PHE A 124 -3.14 -11.72 0.53
N PRO A 125 -2.86 -11.04 -0.60
CA PRO A 125 -2.45 -9.65 -0.62
C PRO A 125 -3.48 -8.76 0.11
N ILE A 126 -3.04 -7.65 0.66
CA ILE A 126 -3.93 -6.74 1.41
C ILE A 126 -4.84 -6.03 0.40
N PRO A 127 -6.17 -6.17 0.52
CA PRO A 127 -7.10 -5.83 -0.56
C PRO A 127 -7.23 -4.32 -0.82
N ASN A 128 -6.84 -3.47 0.14
CA ASN A 128 -7.10 -2.03 0.07
C ASN A 128 -6.31 -1.32 -1.05
N LEU A 129 -5.11 -1.83 -1.36
CA LEU A 129 -4.19 -1.24 -2.34
C LEU A 129 -4.31 -1.92 -3.71
N PHE A 130 -4.34 -3.26 -3.71
CA PHE A 130 -4.49 -4.09 -4.92
C PHE A 130 -5.81 -4.86 -4.88
N THR A 131 -6.86 -4.23 -5.38
CA THR A 131 -8.23 -4.75 -5.33
C THR A 131 -8.44 -5.91 -6.31
N CYS A 132 -9.42 -6.78 -6.02
CA CYS A 132 -9.78 -7.89 -6.92
C CYS A 132 -10.18 -7.42 -8.33
N LYS A 133 -10.74 -6.21 -8.48
CA LYS A 133 -11.11 -5.65 -9.79
C LYS A 133 -9.91 -5.51 -10.72
N ASN A 134 -8.73 -5.28 -10.14
CA ASN A 134 -7.48 -5.10 -10.88
C ASN A 134 -6.69 -6.40 -11.00
N LEU A 135 -7.18 -7.53 -10.47
CA LEU A 135 -6.53 -8.83 -10.59
C LEU A 135 -6.72 -9.35 -12.01
N VAL A 136 -5.61 -9.55 -12.73
CA VAL A 136 -5.59 -10.10 -14.09
C VAL A 136 -5.59 -11.63 -14.02
N MET A 137 -4.71 -12.19 -13.17
CA MET A 137 -4.52 -13.63 -13.09
C MET A 137 -4.04 -14.03 -11.71
N ARG A 138 -4.54 -15.17 -11.23
CA ARG A 138 -3.97 -15.87 -10.08
C ARG A 138 -3.62 -17.30 -10.49
N ARG A 139 -2.36 -17.70 -10.34
CA ARG A 139 -1.90 -19.07 -10.57
C ARG A 139 -1.02 -19.54 -9.42
N GLY A 140 -1.55 -20.45 -8.60
CA GLY A 140 -0.87 -20.89 -7.37
C GLY A 140 -0.58 -19.70 -6.45
N LYS A 141 0.72 -19.45 -6.19
CA LYS A 141 1.23 -18.37 -5.35
C LYS A 141 1.38 -17.03 -6.10
N ASN A 142 1.14 -17.01 -7.41
CA ASN A 142 1.37 -15.85 -8.26
C ASN A 142 0.08 -15.05 -8.41
N TRP A 143 0.11 -13.79 -8.01
CA TRP A 143 -0.99 -12.84 -8.11
C TRP A 143 -0.58 -11.67 -9.02
N LEU A 144 -1.15 -11.61 -10.22
CA LEU A 144 -0.83 -10.59 -11.21
C LEU A 144 -1.94 -9.53 -11.25
N TYR A 145 -1.57 -8.29 -10.98
CA TYR A 145 -2.47 -7.13 -11.00
C TYR A 145 -2.10 -6.17 -12.13
N LYS A 146 -3.12 -5.50 -12.66
CA LYS A 146 -3.01 -4.33 -13.53
C LYS A 146 -3.64 -3.13 -12.79
N PRO A 147 -2.85 -2.42 -11.97
CA PRO A 147 -3.39 -1.30 -11.19
C PRO A 147 -3.74 -0.09 -12.06
N ASP A 148 -4.70 0.69 -11.60
CA ASP A 148 -4.94 2.04 -12.09
C ASP A 148 -3.92 3.00 -11.44
N LEU A 149 -2.95 3.45 -12.22
CA LEU A 149 -1.86 4.31 -11.73
C LEU A 149 -2.35 5.69 -11.28
N HIS A 150 -3.41 6.22 -11.89
CA HIS A 150 -3.99 7.49 -11.48
C HIS A 150 -4.69 7.32 -10.12
N LEU A 151 -5.48 6.26 -9.95
CA LEU A 151 -6.15 5.98 -8.69
C LEU A 151 -5.14 5.70 -7.57
N LEU A 152 -4.06 4.99 -7.88
CA LEU A 152 -2.97 4.75 -6.92
C LEU A 152 -2.35 6.06 -6.45
N LYS A 153 -1.94 6.94 -7.38
CA LYS A 153 -1.30 8.23 -7.06
C LYS A 153 -2.21 9.18 -6.32
N ALA A 154 -3.42 9.38 -6.84
CA ALA A 154 -4.29 10.47 -6.41
C ALA A 154 -5.13 10.13 -5.18
N LYS A 155 -5.33 8.84 -4.88
CA LYS A 155 -6.17 8.42 -3.75
C LYS A 155 -5.46 7.44 -2.83
N LYS A 156 -5.03 6.29 -3.34
CA LYS A 156 -4.59 5.18 -2.47
C LYS A 156 -3.29 5.49 -1.71
N LEU A 157 -2.31 6.09 -2.38
CA LEU A 157 -1.03 6.48 -1.77
C LEU A 157 -1.09 7.80 -1.00
N GLN A 158 -2.21 8.53 -1.08
CA GLN A 158 -2.46 9.73 -0.26
C GLN A 158 -3.11 9.38 1.08
N LEU A 159 -3.52 8.11 1.27
CA LEU A 159 -4.08 7.68 2.53
C LEU A 159 -2.97 7.55 3.59
N PRO A 160 -3.24 7.96 4.83
CA PRO A 160 -2.28 7.84 5.91
C PRO A 160 -1.88 6.39 6.15
N ILE A 161 -0.61 6.21 6.50
CA ILE A 161 -0.06 4.93 6.95
C ILE A 161 -0.12 4.95 8.47
N GLY A 162 -1.12 4.25 9.00
CA GLY A 162 -1.38 4.18 10.42
C GLY A 162 -2.44 5.18 10.89
N SER A 163 -3.08 4.87 12.01
CA SER A 163 -4.19 5.65 12.56
C SER A 163 -3.73 6.96 13.21
N CYS A 164 -2.48 7.04 13.68
CA CYS A 164 -1.96 8.23 14.36
C CYS A 164 -2.01 9.50 13.48
N GLN A 165 -1.91 9.36 12.15
CA GLN A 165 -1.99 10.47 11.19
C GLN A 165 -3.41 11.01 11.00
N LEU A 166 -4.41 10.39 11.65
CA LEU A 166 -5.79 10.87 11.68
C LEU A 166 -6.06 11.80 12.87
N ALA A 167 -5.14 11.91 13.84
CA ALA A 167 -5.28 12.81 14.97
C ALA A 167 -5.22 14.28 14.51
N LEU A 168 -6.05 15.12 15.11
CA LEU A 168 -6.11 16.55 14.86
C LEU A 168 -5.01 17.25 15.67
N PRO A 169 -4.10 18.02 15.03
CA PRO A 169 -3.03 18.70 15.74
C PRO A 169 -3.57 19.66 16.80
N LEU A 170 -3.05 19.58 18.04
CA LEU A 170 -3.39 20.52 19.14
C LEU A 170 -3.30 22.00 18.72
N GLU A 171 -2.34 22.35 17.87
CA GLU A 171 -2.11 23.72 17.39
C GLU A 171 -3.28 24.28 16.56
N ALA A 172 -4.12 23.42 15.96
CA ALA A 172 -5.29 23.82 15.19
C ALA A 172 -6.44 24.36 16.07
N LYS A 173 -6.45 24.05 17.38
CA LYS A 173 -7.46 24.58 18.33
C LYS A 173 -7.22 26.06 18.69
N GLY A 174 -6.00 26.60 18.51
CA GLY A 174 -5.67 27.98 18.88
C GLY A 174 -6.23 29.08 17.97
N GLN A 175 -6.91 28.72 16.87
CA GLN A 175 -7.46 29.69 15.90
C GLN A 175 -8.98 29.83 15.92
N HIS A 176 -9.65 29.19 16.89
CA HIS A 176 -11.10 29.29 17.07
C HIS A 176 -11.54 30.07 18.32
N ASP A 177 -10.64 30.81 18.97
CA ASP A 177 -10.97 31.67 20.12
C ASP A 177 -10.56 33.13 19.87
N SER A 178 -11.28 33.84 19.00
CA SER A 178 -11.57 35.28 19.13
C SER A 178 -12.31 35.86 17.91
N HIS A 179 -13.55 35.44 17.65
CA HIS A 179 -14.52 36.30 16.95
C HIS A 179 -15.97 35.91 17.27
N PHE A 180 -16.31 35.78 18.55
CA PHE A 180 -17.65 36.13 19.00
C PHE A 180 -17.68 37.64 19.25
N LEU A 181 -17.80 38.42 18.18
CA LEU A 181 -18.38 39.74 18.32
C LEU A 181 -19.87 39.53 18.62
N PHE A 182 -20.21 39.89 19.86
CA PHE A 182 -21.55 40.17 20.34
C PHE A 182 -22.37 40.91 19.26
N PHE A 183 -23.42 40.27 18.75
CA PHE A 183 -24.56 41.03 18.24
C PHE A 183 -25.33 41.53 19.45
N ASN A 184 -25.11 42.80 19.80
CA ASN A 184 -26.13 43.64 20.42
C ASN A 184 -26.83 44.41 19.29
#